data_AF-A0A966UNM5-F1
#
_entry.id   AF-A0A966UNM5-F1
#
_cell.length_a   1.000
_cell.length_b   1.000
_cell.length_c   1.000
_cell.angle_alpha   90.00
_cell.angle_beta   90.00
_cell.angle_gamma   90.00
#
_symmetry.space_group_name_H-M   'P 1'
#
loop_
_entity.id
_entity.type
_entity.pdbx_description
1 polymer ?
#
loop_
_entity_poly.entity_id
_entity_poly.type
_entity_poly.pdbx_seq_one_letter_code
_entity_poly.pdbx_strand_id
1 'polypeptide(L)'
;MAKSDETPDEFEIVNESDLNFARRGRKSTFDPKLANAIAKLPAGKVLTLPSYKVDLKGSTAKTRKASVSAMIRSAAKSVGVKVRIAFTLDGVPTVRLVTSK
;
A
#
# COMPACT_ATOMS: atom_id res chain seq x y z
N MET A 1 41.70 7.89 39.06
CA MET A 1 41.04 6.80 38.31
C MET A 1 39.54 6.99 38.42
N ALA A 2 38.92 7.64 37.43
CA ALA A 2 37.47 7.66 37.29
C ALA A 2 37.09 6.45 36.43
N LYS A 3 36.25 5.56 36.96
CA LYS A 3 35.63 4.48 36.19
C LYS A 3 34.43 5.11 35.48
N SER A 4 34.49 5.18 34.15
CA SER A 4 33.34 5.49 33.31
C SER A 4 32.44 4.25 33.25
N ASP A 5 31.24 4.37 33.80
CA ASP A 5 30.12 3.46 33.54
C ASP A 5 29.69 3.65 32.08
N GLU A 6 30.28 2.88 31.18
CA GLU A 6 29.78 2.70 29.82
C GLU A 6 28.77 1.55 29.86
N THR A 7 27.47 1.87 29.89
CA THR A 7 26.45 0.92 29.44
C THR A 7 26.70 0.68 27.96
N PRO A 8 27.15 -0.52 27.53
CA PRO A 8 27.38 -0.76 26.11
C PRO A 8 26.03 -0.67 25.41
N ASP A 9 25.92 0.20 24.41
CA ASP A 9 24.75 0.26 23.54
C ASP A 9 24.46 -1.17 23.02
N GLU A 10 23.23 -1.66 23.22
CA GLU A 10 22.78 -3.04 22.94
C GLU A 10 22.70 -3.35 21.43
N PHE A 11 23.76 -3.07 20.67
CA PHE A 11 23.78 -3.29 19.23
C PHE A 11 24.98 -4.14 18.83
N GLU A 12 24.69 -5.31 18.26
CA GLU A 12 25.67 -6.21 17.69
C GLU A 12 25.65 -6.09 16.15
N ILE A 13 26.82 -5.89 15.55
CA ILE A 13 26.99 -5.94 14.10
C ILE A 13 27.29 -7.39 13.73
N VAL A 14 26.31 -8.06 13.12
CA VAL A 14 26.39 -9.48 12.72
C VAL A 14 26.50 -9.59 11.20
N ASN A 15 27.19 -10.62 10.71
CA ASN A 15 27.38 -10.87 9.29
C ASN A 15 26.08 -11.41 8.65
N GLU A 16 25.73 -10.91 7.46
CA GLU A 16 24.46 -11.23 6.79
C GLU A 16 24.29 -12.74 6.50
N SER A 17 25.41 -13.43 6.27
CA SER A 17 25.49 -14.87 5.98
C SER A 17 25.08 -15.77 7.15
N ASP A 18 25.21 -15.28 8.38
CA ASP A 18 24.91 -16.04 9.60
C ASP A 18 23.44 -15.88 10.04
N LEU A 19 22.67 -15.05 9.32
CA LEU A 19 21.28 -14.76 9.61
C LEU A 19 20.34 -15.65 8.78
N ASN A 20 19.51 -16.41 9.48
CA ASN A 20 18.41 -17.15 8.87
C ASN A 20 17.18 -16.24 8.73
N PHE A 21 17.01 -15.66 7.54
CA PHE A 21 15.88 -14.80 7.24
C PHE A 21 14.58 -15.60 7.13
N ALA A 22 13.59 -15.26 7.95
CA ALA A 22 12.22 -15.71 7.69
C ALA A 22 11.78 -15.17 6.32
N ARG A 23 11.32 -16.06 5.42
CA ARG A 23 10.69 -15.63 4.16
C ARG A 23 9.55 -14.68 4.51
N ARG A 24 9.69 -13.40 4.16
CA ARG A 24 8.61 -12.43 4.29
C ARG A 24 7.42 -12.98 3.51
N GLY A 25 6.38 -13.45 4.21
CA GLY A 25 5.20 -14.01 3.58
C GLY A 25 4.67 -13.05 2.54
N ARG A 26 4.31 -13.56 1.35
CA ARG A 26 3.64 -12.76 0.32
C ARG A 26 2.24 -12.43 0.84
N LYS A 27 2.11 -11.36 1.63
CA LYS A 27 0.84 -10.72 1.87
C LYS A 27 0.44 -10.09 0.53
N SER A 28 -0.25 -10.84 -0.31
CA SER A 28 -1.05 -10.26 -1.39
C SER A 28 -1.91 -9.18 -0.72
N THR A 29 -1.49 -7.93 -0.89
CA THR A 29 -1.96 -6.82 -0.07
C THR A 29 -3.35 -6.36 -0.52
N PHE A 30 -3.93 -7.06 -1.50
CA PHE A 30 -5.16 -6.70 -2.20
C PHE A 30 -5.91 -7.97 -2.63
N ASP A 31 -7.24 -7.86 -2.73
CA ASP A 31 -8.12 -8.92 -3.23
C ASP A 31 -7.89 -9.13 -4.75
N PRO A 32 -7.67 -10.37 -5.23
CA PRO A 32 -7.60 -10.68 -6.65
C PRO A 32 -8.78 -10.16 -7.47
N LYS A 33 -9.99 -10.07 -6.88
CA LYS A 33 -11.18 -9.51 -7.52
C LYS A 33 -11.00 -8.04 -7.90
N LEU A 34 -10.25 -7.28 -7.08
CA LEU A 34 -9.97 -5.88 -7.35
C LEU A 34 -9.02 -5.71 -8.54
N ALA A 35 -8.01 -6.58 -8.67
CA ALA A 35 -7.15 -6.61 -9.84
C ALA A 35 -7.96 -6.92 -11.12
N ASN A 36 -8.83 -7.94 -11.08
CA ASN A 36 -9.69 -8.30 -12.21
C ASN A 36 -10.68 -7.18 -12.60
N ALA A 37 -11.22 -6.45 -11.62
CA ALA A 37 -12.10 -5.30 -11.87
C ALA A 37 -11.35 -4.14 -12.54
N ILE A 38 -10.10 -3.88 -12.12
CA ILE A 38 -9.24 -2.87 -12.75
C ILE A 38 -8.87 -3.29 -14.19
N ALA A 39 -8.62 -4.58 -14.42
CA ALA A 39 -8.31 -5.12 -15.75
C ALA A 39 -9.43 -4.89 -16.77
N LYS A 40 -10.68 -4.99 -16.32
CA LYS A 40 -11.89 -4.84 -17.15
C LYS A 40 -12.36 -3.39 -17.27
N LEU A 41 -11.67 -2.42 -16.66
CA LEU A 41 -12.11 -1.03 -16.66
C LEU A 41 -12.00 -0.45 -18.08
N PRO A 42 -13.09 0.03 -18.70
CA PRO A 42 -13.00 0.66 -20.01
C PRO A 42 -12.45 2.08 -19.88
N ALA A 43 -11.76 2.54 -20.93
CA ALA A 43 -11.25 3.91 -21.01
C ALA A 43 -12.39 4.93 -20.85
N GLY A 44 -12.13 6.03 -20.14
CA GLY A 44 -13.11 7.09 -19.89
C GLY A 44 -14.11 6.82 -18.75
N LYS A 45 -14.24 5.58 -18.26
CA LYS A 45 -15.07 5.27 -17.08
C LYS A 45 -14.23 5.20 -15.80
N VAL A 46 -14.93 5.22 -14.67
CA VAL A 46 -14.34 5.23 -13.33
C VAL A 46 -14.90 4.06 -12.52
N LEU A 47 -14.03 3.32 -11.84
CA LEU A 47 -14.41 2.28 -10.89
C LEU A 47 -14.57 2.90 -9.51
N THR A 48 -15.75 2.81 -8.92
CA THR A 48 -15.98 3.17 -7.51
C THR A 48 -15.77 1.95 -6.62
N LEU A 49 -15.03 2.12 -5.52
CA LEU A 49 -14.73 1.06 -4.57
C LEU A 49 -15.36 1.38 -3.20
N PRO A 50 -16.69 1.22 -3.04
CA PRO A 50 -17.42 1.61 -1.83
C PRO A 50 -16.97 0.84 -0.58
N SER A 51 -16.54 -0.41 -0.73
CA SER A 51 -16.05 -1.24 0.39
C SER A 51 -14.76 -0.73 1.03
N TYR A 52 -14.04 0.19 0.37
CA TYR A 52 -12.81 0.80 0.86
C TYR A 52 -13.01 2.27 1.27
N LYS A 53 -14.24 2.64 1.65
CA LYS A 53 -14.57 3.98 2.13
C LYS A 53 -13.65 4.37 3.29
N VAL A 54 -13.07 5.57 3.19
CA VAL A 54 -12.22 6.14 4.23
C VAL A 54 -12.96 7.28 4.90
N ASP A 55 -13.04 7.26 6.22
CA ASP A 55 -13.59 8.38 6.99
C ASP A 55 -12.64 9.58 6.92
N LEU A 56 -12.99 10.57 6.10
CA LEU A 56 -12.15 11.74 5.83
C LEU A 56 -12.00 12.69 7.02
N LYS A 57 -12.86 12.58 8.03
CA LYS A 57 -12.86 13.44 9.23
C LYS A 57 -11.98 12.91 10.38
N GLY A 58 -11.48 11.67 10.29
CA GLY A 58 -10.67 11.06 11.34
C GLY A 58 -9.21 11.55 11.33
N SER A 59 -8.56 11.53 12.50
CA SER A 59 -7.11 11.81 12.63
C SER A 59 -6.23 10.87 11.78
N THR A 60 -6.73 9.67 11.50
CA THR A 60 -6.05 8.63 10.69
C THR A 60 -6.42 8.67 9.20
N ALA A 61 -7.22 9.65 8.76
CA ALA A 61 -7.71 9.75 7.38
C ALA A 61 -6.58 9.79 6.35
N LYS A 62 -5.52 10.56 6.61
CA LYS A 62 -4.35 10.68 5.72
C LYS A 62 -3.66 9.33 5.53
N THR A 63 -3.43 8.61 6.62
CA THR A 63 -2.75 7.31 6.63
C THR A 63 -3.58 6.23 5.94
N ARG A 64 -4.89 6.16 6.23
CA ARG A 64 -5.79 5.21 5.56
C ARG A 64 -5.93 5.51 4.07
N LYS A 65 -6.06 6.78 3.68
CA LYS A 65 -6.12 7.20 2.27
C LYS A 65 -4.85 6.78 1.51
N ALA A 66 -3.69 6.96 2.11
CA ALA A 66 -2.41 6.54 1.53
C ALA A 66 -2.31 5.01 1.41
N SER A 67 -2.72 4.27 2.45
CA SER A 67 -2.72 2.80 2.46
C SER A 67 -3.63 2.20 1.40
N VAL A 68 -4.89 2.68 1.30
CA VAL A 68 -5.84 2.26 0.27
C VAL A 68 -5.32 2.61 -1.13
N SER A 69 -4.69 3.78 -1.29
CA SER A 69 -4.09 4.17 -2.58
C SER A 69 -2.90 3.29 -2.97
N ALA A 70 -2.09 2.86 -2.00
CA ALA A 70 -0.98 1.93 -2.24
C ALA A 70 -1.51 0.55 -2.65
N MET A 71 -2.55 0.06 -1.96
CA MET A 71 -3.22 -1.20 -2.28
C MET A 71 -3.74 -1.22 -3.73
N ILE A 72 -4.47 -0.19 -4.13
CA ILE A 72 -5.04 -0.08 -5.49
C ILE A 72 -3.94 0.03 -6.55
N ARG A 73 -2.86 0.78 -6.29
CA ARG A 73 -1.72 0.87 -7.22
C ARG A 73 -1.00 -0.47 -7.38
N SER A 74 -0.81 -1.21 -6.31
CA SER A 74 -0.22 -2.56 -6.35
C SER A 74 -1.08 -3.53 -7.16
N ALA A 75 -2.40 -3.48 -6.98
CA ALA A 75 -3.33 -4.28 -7.78
C ALA A 75 -3.29 -3.89 -9.26
N ALA A 76 -3.31 -2.60 -9.59
CA ALA A 76 -3.21 -2.14 -10.97
C ALA A 76 -1.88 -2.56 -11.64
N LYS A 77 -0.77 -2.44 -10.91
CA LYS A 77 0.56 -2.90 -11.36
C LYS A 77 0.57 -4.40 -11.64
N SER A 78 -0.15 -5.20 -10.85
CA SER A 78 -0.22 -6.66 -11.07
C SER A 78 -0.86 -7.04 -12.40
N VAL A 79 -1.71 -6.17 -12.96
CA VAL A 79 -2.36 -6.35 -14.27
C VAL A 79 -1.67 -5.52 -15.37
N GLY A 80 -0.56 -4.84 -15.06
CA GLY A 80 0.16 -4.00 -16.02
C GLY A 80 -0.53 -2.69 -16.39
N VAL A 81 -1.50 -2.24 -15.59
CA VAL A 81 -2.32 -1.04 -15.88
C VAL A 81 -1.87 0.14 -15.02
N LYS A 82 -1.78 1.34 -15.61
CA LYS A 82 -1.55 2.60 -14.89
C LYS A 82 -2.87 3.27 -14.53
N VAL A 83 -3.05 3.56 -13.24
CA VAL A 83 -4.29 4.13 -12.69
C VAL A 83 -4.07 5.45 -11.97
N ARG A 84 -5.08 6.33 -12.05
CA ARG A 84 -5.24 7.54 -11.23
C ARG A 84 -6.29 7.24 -10.19
N ILE A 85 -5.98 7.61 -8.96
CA ILE A 85 -6.88 7.40 -7.81
C ILE A 85 -7.34 8.78 -7.34
N ALA A 86 -8.65 8.94 -7.21
CA ALA A 86 -9.27 10.11 -6.58
C ALA A 86 -10.25 9.62 -5.50
N PHE A 87 -10.60 10.47 -4.55
CA PHE A 87 -11.58 10.16 -3.51
C PHE A 87 -12.75 11.12 -3.65
N THR A 88 -13.98 10.62 -3.50
CA THR A 88 -15.17 11.47 -3.43
C THR A 88 -15.19 12.26 -2.12
N LEU A 89 -16.08 13.25 -2.01
CA LEU A 89 -16.32 14.00 -0.77
C LEU A 89 -16.76 13.09 0.38
N ASP A 90 -17.37 11.94 0.07
CA ASP A 90 -17.75 10.91 1.04
C ASP A 90 -16.59 9.97 1.40
N GLY A 91 -15.41 10.15 0.81
CA GLY A 91 -14.23 9.31 1.06
C GLY A 91 -14.23 7.98 0.31
N VAL A 92 -15.09 7.81 -0.71
CA VAL A 92 -15.08 6.60 -1.55
C VAL A 92 -13.93 6.70 -2.57
N PRO A 93 -13.01 5.73 -2.60
CA PRO A 93 -11.97 5.69 -3.60
C PRO A 93 -12.54 5.40 -4.99
N THR A 94 -12.01 6.13 -5.96
CA THR A 94 -12.35 6.05 -7.38
C THR A 94 -11.09 5.82 -8.19
N VAL A 95 -11.16 4.93 -9.17
CA VAL A 95 -10.03 4.50 -9.99
C VAL A 95 -10.33 4.79 -11.45
N ARG A 96 -9.43 5.52 -12.13
CA ARG A 96 -9.49 5.82 -13.57
C ARG A 96 -8.21 5.36 -14.24
N LEU A 97 -8.28 4.92 -15.49
CA LEU A 97 -7.09 4.65 -16.30
C LEU A 97 -6.36 5.95 -16.67
N VAL A 98 -5.04 5.97 -16.52
CA VAL A 98 -4.19 7.13 -16.90
C VAL A 98 -3.74 7.04 -18.36
N THR A 99 -3.70 5.83 -18.89
CA THR A 99 -3.27 5.59 -20.26
C THR A 99 -4.05 4.40 -20.79
N SER A 100 -4.88 4.64 -21.80
CA SER A 100 -5.26 3.58 -22.73
C SER A 100 -3.98 3.02 -23.34
N LYS A 101 -3.98 1.71 -23.58
CA LYS A 101 -2.94 0.97 -24.27
C LYS A 101 -2.49 1.68 -25.56
#